data_AF-A0A352WUP4-F1
#
_entry.id   AF-A0A352WUP4-F1
#
_cell.length_a   1.000
_cell.length_b   1.000
_cell.length_c   1.000
_cell.angle_alpha   90.00
_cell.angle_beta   90.00
_cell.angle_gamma   90.00
#
_symmetry.space_group_name_H-M   'P 1'
#
loop_
_entity.id
_entity.type
_entity.pdbx_description
1 polymer ?
#
loop_
_entity_poly.entity_id
_entity_poly.type
_entity_poly.pdbx_seq_one_letter_code
_entity_poly.pdbx_strand_id
1 'polypeptide(L)'
;MLNTSDILETIQMIRQDCLDVRTITMGISLLDVAGGADSAGCISNRIYDKITQKAEHLVATGEQIEKEYGIPIIHKRVSVTPLSLVGGSLDQDGYVEIAKAMQRAADTTGVNFIGGFSALVHKGIARGDAALMEAIPEALASTHNVCSSVNVGTTRAGINMDAVNICGNIIKQLAVLTEKQDCIGCAKFVVFSNVPEDNPFMAGAFHGVGEPECVINVGVSGPGVVKHALEKVRGESFEVLCETIKKTAFKVTRVGQLVAQEASKRLGIPFGIIDLSLAPTPAIGDSVAEILEEIGLESVGAPGTTAALALLNDQVKKGGVMASSYVGGLSGAFIPVSEDQGMIDAVNAGALTLEKLEAMTCVCSVGLDMIAIPGDTSAATISGITADEMAIGMINQKTTAVRLIPVIGKGVGETVEFGGLLGYAPVMPVNNYSCEKFVSRKGRIPAPIHSFKN
;
A
#
# COMPACT_ATOMS: atom_id res chain seq x y z
N MET A 1 6.18 11.56 -31.75
CA MET A 1 6.96 10.44 -32.33
C MET A 1 8.07 10.14 -31.33
N LEU A 2 8.15 8.91 -30.82
CA LEU A 2 9.27 8.46 -30.00
C LEU A 2 10.50 8.35 -30.92
N ASN A 3 11.60 9.01 -30.59
CA ASN A 3 12.84 8.88 -31.35
C ASN A 3 13.47 7.51 -31.06
N THR A 4 14.27 6.99 -32.00
CA THR A 4 14.99 5.71 -31.82
C THR A 4 15.86 5.70 -30.55
N SER A 5 16.40 6.87 -30.16
CA SER A 5 17.10 7.06 -28.89
C SER A 5 16.24 6.74 -27.68
N ASP A 6 15.00 7.22 -27.67
CA ASP A 6 14.07 7.08 -26.54
C ASP A 6 13.63 5.62 -26.39
N ILE A 7 13.50 4.91 -27.52
CA ILE A 7 13.16 3.48 -27.54
C ILE A 7 14.33 2.66 -26.97
N LEU A 8 15.55 2.90 -27.43
CA LEU A 8 16.74 2.19 -26.92
C LEU A 8 16.96 2.46 -25.43
N GLU A 9 16.77 3.70 -24.99
CA GLU A 9 16.85 4.06 -23.58
C GLU A 9 15.76 3.36 -22.76
N THR A 10 14.52 3.30 -23.24
CA THR A 10 13.44 2.57 -22.56
C THR A 10 13.76 1.08 -22.44
N ILE A 11 14.31 0.46 -23.49
CA ILE A 11 14.75 -0.95 -23.45
C ILE A 11 15.86 -1.13 -22.40
N GLN A 12 16.77 -0.17 -22.29
CA GLN A 12 17.84 -0.20 -21.29
C GLN A 12 17.26 -0.12 -19.87
N MET A 13 16.33 0.81 -19.62
CA MET A 13 15.65 0.94 -18.33
C MET A 13 14.96 -0.36 -17.91
N ILE A 14 14.32 -1.06 -18.85
CA ILE A 14 13.63 -2.34 -18.58
C ILE A 14 14.63 -3.47 -18.27
N ARG A 15 15.69 -3.60 -19.07
CA ARG A 15 16.58 -4.76 -18.98
C ARG A 15 17.70 -4.63 -17.96
N GLN A 16 18.19 -3.42 -17.73
CA GLN A 16 19.36 -3.15 -16.88
C GLN A 16 18.99 -2.47 -15.57
N ASP A 17 17.95 -1.64 -15.57
CA ASP A 17 17.63 -0.77 -14.44
C ASP A 17 16.33 -1.18 -13.72
N CYS A 18 15.84 -2.39 -13.97
CA CYS A 18 14.66 -2.98 -13.33
C CYS A 18 13.38 -2.13 -13.43
N LEU A 19 13.14 -1.48 -14.59
CA LEU A 19 11.84 -0.84 -14.84
C LEU A 19 10.74 -1.89 -15.01
N ASP A 20 9.73 -1.84 -14.15
CA ASP A 20 8.56 -2.72 -14.21
C ASP A 20 7.23 -2.00 -13.97
N VAL A 21 6.16 -2.65 -14.39
CA VAL A 21 4.81 -2.31 -13.93
C VAL A 21 4.50 -3.17 -12.72
N ARG A 22 4.53 -2.55 -11.55
CA ARG A 22 4.25 -3.19 -10.26
C ARG A 22 2.89 -3.85 -10.25
N THR A 23 1.86 -3.20 -10.81
CA THR A 23 0.51 -3.76 -10.84
C THR A 23 -0.35 -3.19 -11.95
N ILE A 24 -1.21 -4.05 -12.50
CA ILE A 24 -2.48 -3.64 -13.11
C ILE A 24 -3.58 -4.03 -12.13
N THR A 25 -4.31 -3.05 -11.61
CA THR A 25 -5.41 -3.25 -10.65
C THR A 25 -6.73 -2.88 -11.31
N MET A 26 -7.66 -3.85 -11.38
CA MET A 26 -9.03 -3.59 -11.80
C MET A 26 -9.88 -3.20 -10.59
N GLY A 27 -10.38 -1.97 -10.59
CA GLY A 27 -11.39 -1.52 -9.63
C GLY A 27 -12.78 -1.94 -10.09
N ILE A 28 -13.58 -2.52 -9.19
CA ILE A 28 -14.94 -3.03 -9.50
C ILE A 28 -15.92 -2.51 -8.44
N SER A 29 -16.94 -1.79 -8.87
CA SER A 29 -18.04 -1.38 -7.99
C SER A 29 -18.90 -2.58 -7.61
N LEU A 30 -19.30 -2.68 -6.34
CA LEU A 30 -20.23 -3.71 -5.85
C LEU A 30 -21.52 -3.11 -5.29
N LEU A 31 -21.80 -1.83 -5.52
CA LEU A 31 -22.97 -1.14 -4.96
C LEU A 31 -24.31 -1.69 -5.48
N ASP A 32 -24.36 -2.17 -6.73
CA ASP A 32 -25.52 -2.86 -7.30
C ASP A 32 -25.75 -4.25 -6.68
N VAL A 33 -24.75 -4.83 -6.01
CA VAL A 33 -24.85 -6.09 -5.27
C VAL A 33 -25.54 -5.90 -3.92
N ALA A 34 -25.39 -4.72 -3.31
CA ALA A 34 -25.94 -4.40 -1.98
C ALA A 34 -27.48 -4.43 -1.89
N GLY A 35 -28.19 -4.37 -3.04
CA GLY A 35 -29.60 -4.00 -3.10
C GLY A 35 -30.65 -5.11 -3.25
N GLY A 36 -30.44 -6.37 -2.82
CA GLY A 36 -31.49 -7.36 -3.12
C GLY A 36 -31.47 -8.76 -2.53
N ALA A 37 -30.78 -9.04 -1.42
CA ALA A 37 -30.84 -10.40 -0.84
C ALA A 37 -30.71 -10.44 0.68
N ASP A 38 -31.53 -11.29 1.31
CA ASP A 38 -31.63 -11.45 2.78
C ASP A 38 -30.52 -12.34 3.39
N SER A 39 -29.68 -13.00 2.58
CA SER A 39 -28.65 -13.94 3.06
C SER A 39 -27.23 -13.64 2.58
N ALA A 40 -26.25 -13.92 3.46
CA ALA A 40 -24.82 -13.80 3.19
C ALA A 40 -24.39 -14.59 1.94
N GLY A 41 -24.90 -15.81 1.76
CA GLY A 41 -24.57 -16.64 0.61
C GLY A 41 -25.05 -16.07 -0.74
N CYS A 42 -26.20 -15.41 -0.77
CA CYS A 42 -26.66 -14.77 -2.00
C CYS A 42 -25.80 -13.56 -2.37
N ILE A 43 -25.43 -12.73 -1.39
CA ILE A 43 -24.51 -11.60 -1.59
C ILE A 43 -23.14 -12.13 -2.05
N SER A 44 -22.63 -13.15 -1.37
CA SER A 44 -21.35 -13.79 -1.66
C SER A 44 -21.28 -14.34 -3.09
N ASN A 45 -22.33 -15.00 -3.57
CA ASN A 45 -22.38 -15.50 -4.96
C ASN A 45 -22.42 -14.35 -5.98
N ARG A 46 -23.21 -13.29 -5.73
CA ARG A 46 -23.25 -12.14 -6.64
C ARG A 46 -21.92 -11.38 -6.69
N ILE A 47 -21.22 -11.26 -5.56
CA ILE A 47 -19.85 -10.72 -5.50
C ILE A 47 -18.92 -11.57 -6.35
N TYR A 48 -18.94 -12.89 -6.16
CA TYR A 48 -18.14 -13.83 -6.95
C TYR A 48 -18.42 -13.71 -8.45
N ASP A 49 -19.69 -13.78 -8.86
CA ASP A 49 -20.11 -13.72 -10.26
C ASP A 49 -19.65 -12.40 -10.91
N LYS A 50 -19.83 -11.27 -10.22
CA LYS A 50 -19.46 -9.97 -10.75
C LYS A 50 -17.95 -9.81 -10.90
N ILE A 51 -17.16 -10.21 -9.89
CA ILE A 51 -15.70 -10.13 -9.97
C ILE A 51 -15.18 -11.02 -11.09
N THR A 52 -15.64 -12.28 -11.14
CA THR A 52 -15.16 -13.24 -12.13
C THR A 52 -15.54 -12.84 -13.55
N GLN A 53 -16.75 -12.30 -13.76
CA GLN A 53 -17.17 -11.79 -15.07
C GLN A 53 -16.34 -10.58 -15.52
N LYS A 54 -16.06 -9.62 -14.63
CA LYS A 54 -15.33 -8.40 -15.01
C LYS A 54 -13.84 -8.65 -15.20
N ALA A 55 -13.24 -9.48 -14.36
CA ALA A 55 -11.81 -9.75 -14.35
C ALA A 55 -11.40 -11.01 -15.14
N GLU A 56 -12.33 -11.67 -15.85
CA GLU A 56 -12.11 -12.93 -16.59
C GLU A 56 -10.83 -12.93 -17.45
N HIS A 57 -10.57 -11.82 -18.13
CA HIS A 57 -9.44 -11.68 -19.05
C HIS A 57 -8.30 -10.80 -18.53
N LEU A 58 -8.35 -10.37 -17.26
CA LEU A 58 -7.38 -9.43 -16.70
C LEU A 58 -5.95 -9.97 -16.75
N VAL A 59 -5.75 -11.19 -16.22
CA VAL A 59 -4.41 -11.80 -16.14
C VAL A 59 -3.86 -12.09 -17.52
N ALA A 60 -4.64 -12.76 -18.37
CA ALA A 60 -4.24 -13.09 -19.74
C ALA A 60 -3.90 -11.83 -20.56
N THR A 61 -4.66 -10.75 -20.39
CA THR A 61 -4.36 -9.47 -21.05
C THR A 61 -3.05 -8.87 -20.54
N GLY A 62 -2.82 -8.89 -19.23
CA GLY A 62 -1.56 -8.43 -18.64
C GLY A 62 -0.35 -9.21 -19.17
N GLU A 63 -0.43 -10.54 -19.22
CA GLU A 63 0.64 -11.40 -19.75
C GLU A 63 0.90 -11.17 -21.25
N GLN A 64 -0.14 -10.89 -22.03
CA GLN A 64 0.01 -10.55 -23.44
C GLN A 64 0.73 -9.21 -23.63
N ILE A 65 0.38 -8.19 -22.85
CA ILE A 65 1.04 -6.88 -22.89
C ILE A 65 2.51 -7.03 -22.48
N GLU A 66 2.78 -7.76 -21.41
CA GLU A 66 4.13 -8.07 -20.95
C GLU A 66 4.98 -8.71 -22.05
N LYS A 67 4.43 -9.71 -22.75
CA LYS A 67 5.13 -10.39 -23.85
C LYS A 67 5.36 -9.50 -25.06
N GLU A 68 4.40 -8.64 -25.40
CA GLU A 68 4.44 -7.80 -26.60
C GLU A 68 5.37 -6.60 -26.45
N TYR A 69 5.30 -5.93 -25.30
CA TYR A 69 6.10 -4.73 -25.04
C TYR A 69 7.41 -5.05 -24.31
N GLY A 70 7.57 -6.27 -23.81
CA GLY A 70 8.76 -6.70 -23.06
C GLY A 70 8.90 -6.01 -21.70
N ILE A 71 7.85 -5.36 -21.19
CA ILE A 71 7.83 -4.69 -19.89
C ILE A 71 7.26 -5.68 -18.86
N PRO A 72 8.02 -6.06 -17.81
CA PRO A 72 7.52 -6.95 -16.77
C PRO A 72 6.29 -6.38 -16.09
N ILE A 73 5.26 -7.20 -15.88
CA ILE A 73 4.05 -6.83 -15.13
C ILE A 73 3.92 -7.76 -13.92
N ILE A 74 4.39 -7.28 -12.78
CA ILE A 74 4.62 -8.12 -11.60
C ILE A 74 3.33 -8.68 -11.03
N HIS A 75 2.29 -7.83 -10.93
CA HIS A 75 1.00 -8.24 -10.39
C HIS A 75 -0.19 -7.81 -11.24
N LYS A 76 -1.22 -8.65 -11.17
CA LYS A 76 -2.56 -8.38 -11.67
C LYS A 76 -3.51 -8.52 -10.48
N ARG A 77 -4.25 -7.46 -10.14
CA ARG A 77 -4.98 -7.34 -8.87
C ARG A 77 -6.41 -6.87 -9.11
N VAL A 78 -7.27 -7.09 -8.12
CA VAL A 78 -8.62 -6.52 -8.09
C VAL A 78 -8.77 -5.68 -6.82
N SER A 79 -9.48 -4.57 -6.91
CA SER A 79 -10.02 -3.86 -5.75
C SER A 79 -11.52 -3.72 -5.89
N VAL A 80 -12.25 -3.85 -4.78
CA VAL A 80 -13.71 -3.75 -4.77
C VAL A 80 -14.20 -2.69 -3.82
N THR A 81 -15.46 -2.29 -3.95
CA THR A 81 -16.13 -1.39 -3.01
C THR A 81 -15.93 -1.86 -1.56
N PRO A 82 -15.61 -0.96 -0.61
CA PRO A 82 -15.50 -1.31 0.80
C PRO A 82 -16.68 -2.16 1.24
N LEU A 83 -16.42 -3.40 1.62
CA LEU A 83 -17.47 -4.37 1.86
C LEU A 83 -18.38 -3.99 3.04
N SER A 84 -17.95 -3.10 3.94
CA SER A 84 -18.82 -2.58 4.98
C SER A 84 -20.04 -1.81 4.43
N LEU A 85 -19.94 -1.30 3.20
CA LEU A 85 -21.03 -0.64 2.47
C LEU A 85 -21.94 -1.62 1.72
N VAL A 86 -21.44 -2.82 1.41
CA VAL A 86 -22.16 -3.84 0.63
C VAL A 86 -22.88 -4.81 1.55
N GLY A 87 -22.19 -5.28 2.61
CA GLY A 87 -22.69 -6.22 3.60
C GLY A 87 -23.31 -5.58 4.83
N GLY A 88 -23.78 -4.32 4.76
CA GLY A 88 -24.14 -3.52 5.94
C GLY A 88 -25.17 -4.14 6.91
N SER A 89 -25.93 -5.15 6.47
CA SER A 89 -26.88 -5.92 7.27
C SER A 89 -26.32 -7.22 7.86
N LEU A 90 -25.15 -7.67 7.42
CA LEU A 90 -24.52 -8.93 7.79
C LEU A 90 -23.88 -8.88 9.18
N ASP A 91 -23.72 -10.06 9.76
CA ASP A 91 -22.91 -10.31 10.94
C ASP A 91 -21.48 -10.76 10.55
N GLN A 92 -20.67 -11.09 11.56
CA GLN A 92 -19.30 -11.54 11.40
C GLN A 92 -19.19 -12.74 10.44
N ASP A 93 -20.01 -13.78 10.64
CA ASP A 93 -19.99 -15.01 9.83
C ASP A 93 -20.32 -14.71 8.36
N GLY A 94 -21.29 -13.82 8.13
CA GLY A 94 -21.62 -13.37 6.78
C GLY A 94 -20.47 -12.67 6.07
N TYR A 95 -19.68 -11.86 6.78
CA TYR A 95 -18.48 -11.25 6.21
C TYR A 95 -17.35 -12.26 5.96
N VAL A 96 -17.18 -13.26 6.82
CA VAL A 96 -16.24 -14.36 6.57
C VAL A 96 -16.64 -15.15 5.31
N GLU A 97 -17.95 -15.36 5.08
CA GLU A 97 -18.45 -15.97 3.85
C GLU A 97 -18.12 -15.13 2.61
N ILE A 98 -18.27 -13.80 2.69
CA ILE A 98 -17.87 -12.89 1.63
C ILE A 98 -16.36 -12.98 1.36
N ALA A 99 -15.51 -13.00 2.39
CA ALA A 99 -14.07 -13.14 2.23
C ALA A 99 -13.71 -14.44 1.49
N LYS A 100 -14.38 -15.55 1.81
CA LYS A 100 -14.22 -16.82 1.08
C LYS A 100 -14.69 -16.71 -0.36
N ALA A 101 -15.75 -15.95 -0.65
CA ALA A 101 -16.18 -15.68 -2.01
C ALA A 101 -15.17 -14.85 -2.81
N MET A 102 -14.57 -13.83 -2.19
CA MET A 102 -13.47 -13.06 -2.78
C MET A 102 -12.26 -13.95 -3.08
N GLN A 103 -11.91 -14.86 -2.16
CA GLN A 103 -10.84 -15.83 -2.37
C GLN A 103 -11.12 -16.72 -3.58
N ARG A 104 -12.33 -17.31 -3.66
CA ARG A 104 -12.73 -18.12 -4.82
C ARG A 104 -12.67 -17.32 -6.12
N ALA A 105 -13.07 -16.05 -6.10
CA ALA A 105 -13.01 -15.18 -7.27
C ALA A 105 -11.56 -14.89 -7.69
N ALA A 106 -10.67 -14.68 -6.72
CA ALA A 106 -9.24 -14.51 -6.98
C ALA A 106 -8.63 -15.78 -7.60
N ASP A 107 -8.93 -16.95 -7.05
CA ASP A 107 -8.48 -18.25 -7.58
C ASP A 107 -8.99 -18.49 -9.01
N THR A 108 -10.25 -18.14 -9.27
CA THR A 108 -10.89 -18.33 -10.59
C THR A 108 -10.27 -17.41 -11.66
N THR A 109 -9.97 -16.16 -11.29
CA THR A 109 -9.44 -15.15 -12.22
C THR A 109 -7.90 -15.19 -12.32
N GLY A 110 -7.23 -15.86 -11.40
CA GLY A 110 -5.77 -15.97 -11.33
C GLY A 110 -5.08 -14.70 -10.81
N VAL A 111 -5.82 -13.75 -10.22
CA VAL A 111 -5.23 -12.50 -9.70
C VAL A 111 -4.46 -12.73 -8.42
N ASN A 112 -3.40 -11.94 -8.21
CA ASN A 112 -2.50 -12.15 -7.08
C ASN A 112 -3.12 -11.72 -5.74
N PHE A 113 -3.88 -10.64 -5.73
CA PHE A 113 -4.53 -10.11 -4.54
C PHE A 113 -5.85 -9.44 -4.88
N ILE A 114 -6.78 -9.49 -3.93
CA ILE A 114 -8.04 -8.77 -3.97
C ILE A 114 -8.22 -7.93 -2.71
N GLY A 115 -8.32 -6.62 -2.89
CA GLY A 115 -8.56 -5.64 -1.82
C GLY A 115 -10.02 -5.16 -1.80
N GLY A 116 -10.41 -4.50 -0.72
CA GLY A 116 -11.79 -4.00 -0.54
C GLY A 116 -12.55 -4.68 0.59
N PHE A 117 -11.95 -5.65 1.29
CA PHE A 117 -12.44 -6.12 2.59
C PHE A 117 -12.20 -5.04 3.65
N SER A 118 -12.87 -3.91 3.50
CA SER A 118 -12.48 -2.65 4.10
C SER A 118 -13.65 -1.93 4.75
N ALA A 119 -13.33 -1.10 5.74
CA ALA A 119 -14.28 -0.22 6.43
C ALA A 119 -13.75 1.22 6.57
N LEU A 120 -14.66 2.20 6.52
CA LEU A 120 -14.35 3.62 6.58
C LEU A 120 -14.97 4.26 7.85
N VAL A 121 -14.26 4.18 8.98
CA VAL A 121 -14.81 4.43 10.32
C VAL A 121 -14.34 5.73 10.99
N HIS A 122 -13.77 6.65 10.21
CA HIS A 122 -13.16 7.90 10.69
C HIS A 122 -14.10 8.85 11.46
N LYS A 123 -15.43 8.73 11.30
CA LYS A 123 -16.43 9.54 12.03
C LYS A 123 -17.27 8.75 13.05
N GLY A 124 -17.05 7.46 13.16
CA GLY A 124 -17.86 6.54 13.96
C GLY A 124 -17.87 5.16 13.32
N ILE A 125 -18.32 4.16 14.08
CA ILE A 125 -18.41 2.77 13.64
C ILE A 125 -19.89 2.42 13.52
N ALA A 126 -20.37 2.17 12.30
CA ALA A 126 -21.73 1.66 12.10
C ALA A 126 -21.78 0.15 12.36
N ARG A 127 -22.99 -0.42 12.43
CA ARG A 127 -23.19 -1.86 12.69
C ARG A 127 -22.45 -2.73 11.67
N GLY A 128 -22.55 -2.42 10.38
CA GLY A 128 -21.87 -3.15 9.32
C GLY A 128 -20.34 -3.01 9.39
N ASP A 129 -19.84 -1.83 9.78
CA ASP A 129 -18.40 -1.63 9.98
C ASP A 129 -17.88 -2.47 11.14
N ALA A 130 -18.60 -2.50 12.28
CA ALA A 130 -18.23 -3.31 13.44
C ALA A 130 -18.16 -4.80 13.09
N ALA A 131 -19.20 -5.32 12.43
CA ALA A 131 -19.25 -6.72 12.02
C ALA A 131 -18.14 -7.08 11.01
N LEU A 132 -17.82 -6.20 10.06
CA LEU A 132 -16.69 -6.41 9.16
C LEU A 132 -15.38 -6.43 9.94
N MET A 133 -15.15 -5.44 10.81
CA MET A 133 -13.92 -5.34 11.61
C MET A 133 -13.71 -6.56 12.51
N GLU A 134 -14.79 -7.07 13.13
CA GLU A 134 -14.79 -8.32 13.91
C GLU A 134 -14.45 -9.55 13.05
N ALA A 135 -14.83 -9.56 11.77
CA ALA A 135 -14.54 -10.65 10.85
C ALA A 135 -13.10 -10.65 10.30
N ILE A 136 -12.38 -9.52 10.34
CA ILE A 136 -11.03 -9.39 9.74
C ILE A 136 -10.05 -10.49 10.20
N PRO A 137 -9.90 -10.79 11.51
CA PRO A 137 -8.96 -11.81 11.97
C PRO A 137 -9.20 -13.19 11.34
N GLU A 138 -10.45 -13.66 11.34
CA GLU A 138 -10.82 -14.96 10.79
C GLU A 138 -10.80 -14.97 9.26
N ALA A 139 -11.31 -13.91 8.62
CA ALA A 139 -11.33 -13.76 7.18
C ALA A 139 -9.92 -13.84 6.59
N LEU A 140 -8.95 -13.12 7.15
CA LEU A 140 -7.58 -13.12 6.64
C LEU A 140 -6.79 -14.38 7.06
N ALA A 141 -7.13 -15.04 8.17
CA ALA A 141 -6.53 -16.31 8.53
C ALA A 141 -7.02 -17.47 7.64
N SER A 142 -8.24 -17.38 7.11
CA SER A 142 -8.88 -18.42 6.28
C SER A 142 -8.77 -18.19 4.76
N THR A 143 -8.11 -17.11 4.33
CA THR A 143 -7.91 -16.76 2.92
C THR A 143 -6.44 -16.46 2.65
N HIS A 144 -6.02 -16.47 1.38
CA HIS A 144 -4.64 -16.24 0.96
C HIS A 144 -4.47 -14.93 0.19
N ASN A 145 -5.37 -14.63 -0.75
CA ASN A 145 -5.28 -13.50 -1.67
C ASN A 145 -6.10 -12.27 -1.21
N VAL A 146 -6.97 -12.43 -0.21
CA VAL A 146 -7.79 -11.32 0.28
C VAL A 146 -6.96 -10.41 1.19
N CYS A 147 -7.07 -9.11 0.94
CA CYS A 147 -6.47 -8.04 1.71
C CYS A 147 -7.56 -7.16 2.33
N SER A 148 -7.27 -6.61 3.52
CA SER A 148 -8.20 -5.78 4.29
C SER A 148 -7.57 -4.46 4.70
N SER A 149 -8.40 -3.43 4.79
CA SER A 149 -7.98 -2.11 5.25
C SER A 149 -9.05 -1.38 6.06
N VAL A 150 -8.65 -0.60 7.06
CA VAL A 150 -9.58 0.21 7.85
C VAL A 150 -9.11 1.66 7.89
N ASN A 151 -9.93 2.58 7.40
CA ASN A 151 -9.63 4.01 7.51
C ASN A 151 -10.22 4.60 8.80
N VAL A 152 -9.35 4.88 9.77
CA VAL A 152 -9.71 5.35 11.11
C VAL A 152 -9.62 6.86 11.27
N GLY A 153 -8.96 7.56 10.35
CA GLY A 153 -8.72 9.00 10.43
C GLY A 153 -8.94 9.71 9.11
N THR A 154 -9.33 10.99 9.18
CA THR A 154 -9.18 11.93 8.07
C THR A 154 -8.86 13.31 8.60
N THR A 155 -8.19 14.15 7.82
CA THR A 155 -7.94 15.54 8.21
C THR A 155 -9.23 16.30 8.50
N ARG A 156 -10.34 15.96 7.83
CA ARG A 156 -11.63 16.63 8.03
C ARG A 156 -12.40 16.16 9.26
N ALA A 157 -12.20 14.92 9.70
CA ALA A 157 -12.94 14.34 10.83
C ALA A 157 -12.13 14.25 12.12
N GLY A 158 -10.80 14.25 12.01
CA GLY A 158 -9.93 13.85 13.09
C GLY A 158 -9.61 12.35 13.06
N ILE A 159 -9.29 11.77 14.22
CA ILE A 159 -8.95 10.34 14.36
C ILE A 159 -9.96 9.68 15.29
N ASN A 160 -10.57 8.59 14.84
CA ASN A 160 -11.41 7.74 15.67
C ASN A 160 -10.52 6.81 16.52
N MET A 161 -10.28 7.17 17.78
CA MET A 161 -9.41 6.42 18.68
C MET A 161 -10.03 5.10 19.15
N ASP A 162 -11.37 5.01 19.17
CA ASP A 162 -12.05 3.73 19.42
C ASP A 162 -11.70 2.72 18.32
N ALA A 163 -11.74 3.15 17.05
CA ALA A 163 -11.36 2.31 15.92
C ALA A 163 -9.86 1.97 15.91
N VAL A 164 -8.98 2.91 16.26
CA VAL A 164 -7.53 2.66 16.41
C VAL A 164 -7.27 1.55 17.43
N ASN A 165 -7.93 1.60 18.60
CA ASN A 165 -7.79 0.59 19.64
C ASN A 165 -8.29 -0.78 19.17
N ILE A 166 -9.43 -0.84 18.47
CA ILE A 166 -9.93 -2.09 17.89
C ILE A 166 -8.91 -2.64 16.87
N CYS A 167 -8.35 -1.80 16.01
CA CYS A 167 -7.35 -2.22 15.02
C CYS A 167 -6.07 -2.78 15.67
N GLY A 168 -5.59 -2.21 16.77
CA GLY A 168 -4.45 -2.78 17.51
C GLY A 168 -4.72 -4.18 18.06
N ASN A 169 -5.95 -4.46 18.48
CA ASN A 169 -6.39 -5.80 18.87
C ASN A 169 -6.51 -6.74 17.67
N ILE A 170 -7.06 -6.28 16.54
CA ILE A 170 -7.14 -7.06 15.29
C ILE A 170 -5.75 -7.49 14.83
N ILE A 171 -4.77 -6.57 14.81
CA ILE A 171 -3.38 -6.89 14.43
C ILE A 171 -2.81 -7.98 15.36
N LYS A 172 -3.03 -7.87 16.67
CA LYS A 172 -2.55 -8.87 17.63
C LYS A 172 -3.23 -10.23 17.44
N GLN A 173 -4.54 -10.24 17.18
CA GLN A 173 -5.30 -11.47 16.93
C GLN A 173 -4.87 -12.14 15.62
N LEU A 174 -4.65 -11.37 14.55
CA LEU A 174 -4.13 -11.86 13.28
C LEU A 174 -2.77 -12.54 13.45
N ALA A 175 -1.85 -11.91 14.19
CA ALA A 175 -0.54 -12.49 14.49
C ALA A 175 -0.65 -13.85 15.17
N VAL A 176 -1.56 -13.99 16.16
CA VAL A 176 -1.80 -15.27 16.84
C VAL A 176 -2.45 -16.30 15.93
N LEU A 177 -3.48 -15.94 15.17
CA LEU A 177 -4.20 -16.86 14.28
C LEU A 177 -3.33 -17.37 13.13
N THR A 178 -2.33 -16.59 12.72
CA THR A 178 -1.41 -16.91 11.63
C THR A 178 0.02 -17.19 12.10
N GLU A 179 0.23 -17.48 13.39
CA GLU A 179 1.55 -17.78 13.97
C GLU A 179 2.29 -18.89 13.21
N LYS A 180 1.57 -19.94 12.80
CA LYS A 180 2.13 -21.07 12.03
C LYS A 180 2.54 -20.73 10.60
N GLN A 181 2.24 -19.52 10.15
CA GLN A 181 2.54 -18.98 8.83
C GLN A 181 3.30 -17.66 8.98
N ASP A 182 4.21 -17.57 9.95
CA ASP A 182 5.04 -16.40 10.21
C ASP A 182 4.24 -15.09 10.38
N CYS A 183 3.04 -15.18 10.96
CA CYS A 183 2.14 -14.05 11.18
C CYS A 183 1.70 -13.32 9.89
N ILE A 184 1.71 -14.00 8.73
CA ILE A 184 1.42 -13.43 7.41
C ILE A 184 0.06 -12.71 7.31
N GLY A 185 -0.90 -13.05 8.19
CA GLY A 185 -2.18 -12.35 8.26
C GLY A 185 -2.02 -10.84 8.45
N CYS A 186 -1.03 -10.41 9.24
CA CYS A 186 -0.73 -8.99 9.46
C CYS A 186 -0.19 -8.30 8.20
N ALA A 187 0.48 -9.02 7.30
CA ALA A 187 0.97 -8.46 6.04
C ALA A 187 -0.19 -8.10 5.07
N LYS A 188 -1.39 -8.65 5.30
CA LYS A 188 -2.60 -8.44 4.50
C LYS A 188 -3.60 -7.47 5.14
N PHE A 189 -3.23 -6.83 6.25
CA PHE A 189 -4.09 -5.87 6.95
C PHE A 189 -3.38 -4.52 7.11
N VAL A 190 -4.06 -3.42 6.78
CA VAL A 190 -3.48 -2.08 6.92
C VAL A 190 -4.47 -1.08 7.51
N VAL A 191 -4.00 -0.24 8.41
CA VAL A 191 -4.80 0.82 9.03
C VAL A 191 -4.44 2.16 8.38
N PHE A 192 -5.43 2.95 7.98
CA PHE A 192 -5.22 4.21 7.26
C PHE A 192 -5.75 5.45 7.96
N SER A 193 -5.11 6.58 7.65
CA SER A 193 -5.66 7.92 7.73
C SER A 193 -5.64 8.54 6.34
N ASN A 194 -6.70 9.26 5.95
CA ASN A 194 -6.84 9.90 4.64
C ASN A 194 -6.61 8.97 3.44
N VAL A 195 -7.14 7.75 3.48
CA VAL A 195 -7.03 6.83 2.33
C VAL A 195 -7.68 7.43 1.07
N PRO A 196 -7.03 7.36 -0.12
CA PRO A 196 -7.66 7.76 -1.37
C PRO A 196 -8.63 6.69 -1.88
N GLU A 197 -9.59 7.11 -2.70
CA GLU A 197 -10.67 6.27 -3.22
C GLU A 197 -10.26 5.36 -4.39
N ASP A 198 -9.15 5.66 -5.05
CA ASP A 198 -8.66 5.04 -6.29
C ASP A 198 -7.33 4.28 -6.08
N ASN A 199 -7.01 3.92 -4.83
CA ASN A 199 -5.72 3.36 -4.44
C ASN A 199 -5.49 1.94 -5.03
N PRO A 200 -4.45 1.72 -5.87
CA PRO A 200 -4.10 0.39 -6.36
C PRO A 200 -3.15 -0.40 -5.44
N PHE A 201 -2.69 0.21 -4.32
CA PHE A 201 -1.70 -0.37 -3.41
C PHE A 201 -2.29 -1.44 -2.47
N MET A 202 -1.70 -2.64 -2.49
CA MET A 202 -2.05 -3.71 -1.52
C MET A 202 -1.15 -3.66 -0.28
N ALA A 203 -1.66 -3.96 0.91
CA ALA A 203 -2.97 -4.55 1.24
C ALA A 203 -4.16 -3.56 1.27
N GLY A 204 -3.91 -2.28 0.96
CA GLY A 204 -4.83 -1.20 1.27
C GLY A 204 -5.92 -0.86 0.27
N ALA A 205 -5.85 -1.41 -0.94
CA ALA A 205 -6.66 -0.99 -2.06
C ALA A 205 -8.14 -1.32 -1.86
N PHE A 206 -8.99 -0.38 -2.24
CA PHE A 206 -10.42 -0.59 -2.42
C PHE A 206 -10.87 0.28 -3.61
N HIS A 207 -12.10 0.04 -4.08
CA HIS A 207 -12.71 0.81 -5.16
C HIS A 207 -13.74 1.79 -4.59
N GLY A 208 -13.43 3.08 -4.61
CA GLY A 208 -14.23 4.12 -3.97
C GLY A 208 -15.65 4.24 -4.52
N VAL A 209 -16.52 4.88 -3.74
CA VAL A 209 -17.93 5.06 -4.12
C VAL A 209 -18.13 6.08 -5.24
N GLY A 210 -17.18 7.01 -5.40
CA GLY A 210 -17.19 7.99 -6.49
C GLY A 210 -16.63 7.46 -7.81
N GLU A 211 -16.01 6.28 -7.80
CA GLU A 211 -15.38 5.70 -8.98
C GLU A 211 -16.42 5.07 -9.93
N PRO A 212 -16.10 4.96 -11.24
CA PRO A 212 -16.95 4.29 -12.22
C PRO A 212 -17.24 2.83 -11.87
N GLU A 213 -18.19 2.23 -12.58
CA GLU A 213 -18.55 0.82 -12.41
C GLU A 213 -17.35 -0.15 -12.47
N CYS A 214 -16.38 0.15 -13.35
CA CYS A 214 -15.13 -0.59 -13.44
C CYS A 214 -14.04 0.32 -14.05
N VAL A 215 -12.81 0.24 -13.53
CA VAL A 215 -11.65 1.00 -14.04
C VAL A 215 -10.35 0.19 -13.96
N ILE A 216 -9.37 0.57 -14.78
CA ILE A 216 -8.00 0.04 -14.71
C ILE A 216 -7.07 1.10 -14.13
N ASN A 217 -6.49 0.79 -12.97
CA ASN A 217 -5.44 1.56 -12.32
C ASN A 217 -4.11 0.84 -12.50
N VAL A 218 -3.03 1.58 -12.77
CA VAL A 218 -1.70 0.98 -12.99
C VAL A 218 -0.69 1.60 -12.03
N GLY A 219 0.04 0.75 -11.32
CA GLY A 219 1.19 1.17 -10.51
C GLY A 219 2.48 0.83 -11.24
N VAL A 220 3.38 1.80 -11.36
CA VAL A 220 4.70 1.62 -11.99
C VAL A 220 5.76 1.65 -10.91
N SER A 221 6.77 0.79 -11.03
CA SER A 221 7.97 0.88 -10.19
C SER A 221 9.20 1.20 -11.03
N GLY A 222 10.20 1.80 -10.39
CA GLY A 222 11.50 2.04 -10.98
C GLY A 222 12.54 2.66 -10.05
N PRO A 223 12.67 2.25 -8.76
CA PRO A 223 13.82 2.65 -7.95
C PRO A 223 15.17 2.44 -8.64
N GLY A 224 15.39 1.26 -9.24
CA GLY A 224 16.63 0.97 -9.98
C GLY A 224 16.95 1.97 -11.08
N VAL A 225 15.94 2.41 -11.84
CA VAL A 225 16.06 3.42 -12.90
C VAL A 225 16.50 4.77 -12.33
N VAL A 226 15.93 5.18 -11.20
CA VAL A 226 16.28 6.45 -10.55
C VAL A 226 17.70 6.37 -9.97
N LYS A 227 18.05 5.28 -9.30
CA LYS A 227 19.41 5.04 -8.79
C LYS A 227 20.44 5.14 -9.91
N HIS A 228 20.26 4.39 -11.00
CA HIS A 228 21.20 4.38 -12.12
C HIS A 228 21.33 5.75 -12.80
N ALA A 229 20.25 6.54 -12.84
CA ALA A 229 20.30 7.92 -13.34
C ALA A 229 21.14 8.82 -12.43
N LEU A 230 21.08 8.63 -11.10
CA LEU A 230 21.83 9.43 -10.12
C LEU A 230 23.33 9.11 -10.09
N GLU A 231 23.72 7.86 -10.38
CA GLU A 231 25.14 7.46 -10.49
C GLU A 231 25.94 8.33 -11.49
N LYS A 232 25.25 8.88 -12.49
CA LYS A 232 25.83 9.72 -13.56
C LYS A 232 26.03 11.17 -13.15
N VAL A 233 25.48 11.59 -12.01
CA VAL A 233 25.50 12.98 -11.51
C VAL A 233 26.02 13.06 -10.06
N ARG A 234 26.83 12.09 -9.63
CA ARG A 234 27.50 12.11 -8.33
C ARG A 234 28.31 13.40 -8.13
N GLY A 235 28.07 14.08 -7.01
CA GLY A 235 28.77 15.32 -6.64
C GLY A 235 28.30 16.58 -7.38
N GLU A 236 27.32 16.47 -8.28
CA GLU A 236 26.69 17.62 -8.92
C GLU A 236 25.79 18.41 -7.97
N SER A 237 25.32 19.58 -8.41
CA SER A 237 24.43 20.42 -7.60
C SER A 237 23.04 19.81 -7.41
N PHE A 238 22.32 20.25 -6.37
CA PHE A 238 20.92 19.86 -6.15
C PHE A 238 20.01 20.18 -7.34
N GLU A 239 20.31 21.20 -8.13
CA GLU A 239 19.55 21.52 -9.34
C GLU A 239 19.66 20.39 -10.38
N VAL A 240 20.88 19.93 -10.66
CA VAL A 240 21.14 18.83 -11.61
C VAL A 240 20.54 17.53 -11.08
N LEU A 241 20.69 17.26 -9.78
CA LEU A 241 20.13 16.07 -9.12
C LEU A 241 18.60 16.06 -9.22
N CYS A 242 17.92 17.17 -8.88
CA CYS A 242 16.47 17.28 -8.94
C CYS A 242 15.93 17.12 -10.37
N GLU A 243 16.56 17.79 -11.33
CA GLU A 243 16.18 17.66 -12.75
C GLU A 243 16.35 16.23 -13.26
N THR A 244 17.38 15.52 -12.80
CA THR A 244 17.64 14.12 -13.17
C THR A 244 16.54 13.20 -12.65
N ILE A 245 16.16 13.31 -11.37
CA ILE A 245 15.06 12.53 -10.79
C ILE A 245 13.75 12.84 -11.52
N LYS A 246 13.44 14.13 -11.73
CA LYS A 246 12.20 14.57 -12.37
C LYS A 246 12.07 14.04 -13.81
N LYS A 247 13.13 14.12 -14.61
CA LYS A 247 13.15 13.59 -15.99
C LYS A 247 13.02 12.07 -16.02
N THR A 248 13.65 11.40 -15.08
CA THR A 248 13.58 9.93 -14.97
C THR A 248 12.18 9.48 -14.59
N ALA A 249 11.58 10.09 -13.56
CA ALA A 249 10.22 9.83 -13.16
C ALA A 249 9.22 10.04 -14.31
N PHE A 250 9.36 11.13 -15.09
CA PHE A 250 8.54 11.37 -16.29
C PHE A 250 8.58 10.17 -17.27
N LYS A 251 9.78 9.63 -17.55
CA LYS A 251 9.94 8.51 -18.48
C LYS A 251 9.29 7.23 -17.94
N VAL A 252 9.54 6.91 -16.67
CA VAL A 252 8.91 5.77 -15.98
C VAL A 252 7.39 5.87 -16.06
N THR A 253 6.82 7.04 -15.78
CA THR A 253 5.37 7.26 -15.86
C THR A 253 4.81 7.07 -17.27
N ARG A 254 5.54 7.49 -18.32
CA ARG A 254 5.10 7.29 -19.71
C ARG A 254 4.99 5.83 -20.09
N VAL A 255 5.90 4.99 -19.58
CA VAL A 255 5.83 3.53 -19.77
C VAL A 255 4.60 2.96 -19.08
N GLY A 256 4.32 3.36 -17.83
CA GLY A 256 3.09 2.99 -17.14
C GLY A 256 1.82 3.41 -17.88
N GLN A 257 1.81 4.62 -18.43
CA GLN A 257 0.69 5.14 -19.21
C GLN A 257 0.42 4.32 -20.46
N LEU A 258 1.48 3.90 -21.15
CA LEU A 258 1.36 3.03 -22.32
C LEU A 258 0.72 1.68 -21.95
N VAL A 259 1.17 1.06 -20.86
CA VAL A 259 0.59 -0.21 -20.39
C VAL A 259 -0.87 -0.02 -19.96
N ALA A 260 -1.18 1.06 -19.26
CA ALA A 260 -2.53 1.36 -18.80
C ALA A 260 -3.51 1.58 -19.96
N GLN A 261 -3.11 2.33 -20.99
CA GLN A 261 -3.93 2.57 -22.18
C GLN A 261 -4.17 1.28 -22.97
N GLU A 262 -3.15 0.44 -23.10
CA GLU A 262 -3.29 -0.81 -23.84
C GLU A 262 -4.16 -1.83 -23.09
N ALA A 263 -3.99 -1.95 -21.76
CA ALA A 263 -4.86 -2.77 -20.91
C ALA A 263 -6.32 -2.29 -20.97
N SER A 264 -6.54 -0.98 -20.84
CA SER A 264 -7.86 -0.36 -20.95
C SER A 264 -8.53 -0.67 -22.29
N LYS A 265 -7.80 -0.51 -23.39
CA LYS A 265 -8.29 -0.78 -24.75
C LYS A 265 -8.64 -2.25 -24.98
N ARG A 266 -7.78 -3.19 -24.56
CA ARG A 266 -7.99 -4.63 -24.76
C ARG A 266 -9.14 -5.18 -23.91
N LEU A 267 -9.27 -4.70 -22.68
CA LEU A 267 -10.34 -5.11 -21.77
C LEU A 267 -11.67 -4.37 -22.02
N GLY A 268 -11.65 -3.26 -22.77
CA GLY A 268 -12.83 -2.40 -22.95
C GLY A 268 -13.28 -1.70 -21.67
N ILE A 269 -12.35 -1.50 -20.72
CA ILE A 269 -12.59 -0.91 -19.40
C ILE A 269 -11.87 0.44 -19.34
N PRO A 270 -12.51 1.53 -18.86
CA PRO A 270 -11.86 2.83 -18.75
C PRO A 270 -10.56 2.81 -17.94
N PHE A 271 -9.60 3.60 -18.39
CA PHE A 271 -8.40 3.93 -17.62
C PHE A 271 -8.79 4.86 -16.45
N GLY A 272 -8.36 4.52 -15.24
CA GLY A 272 -8.48 5.34 -14.04
C GLY A 272 -7.21 6.18 -13.85
N ILE A 273 -6.33 5.74 -12.95
CA ILE A 273 -5.11 6.48 -12.57
C ILE A 273 -3.82 5.71 -12.82
N ILE A 274 -2.73 6.47 -12.86
CA ILE A 274 -1.37 5.94 -12.71
C ILE A 274 -0.85 6.31 -11.33
N ASP A 275 -0.41 5.30 -10.59
CA ASP A 275 0.30 5.46 -9.32
C ASP A 275 1.82 5.48 -9.60
N LEU A 276 2.46 6.58 -9.18
CA LEU A 276 3.86 6.92 -9.45
C LEU A 276 4.85 6.35 -8.43
N SER A 277 4.40 5.41 -7.61
CA SER A 277 5.13 5.06 -6.42
C SER A 277 6.42 4.30 -6.69
N LEU A 278 7.55 4.83 -6.18
CA LEU A 278 8.81 4.08 -6.16
C LEU A 278 8.69 2.99 -5.10
N ALA A 279 8.33 1.78 -5.54
CA ALA A 279 8.07 0.63 -4.70
C ALA A 279 9.20 -0.38 -4.86
N PRO A 280 10.10 -0.52 -3.86
CA PRO A 280 11.25 -1.41 -3.98
C PRO A 280 10.82 -2.87 -4.03
N THR A 281 11.76 -3.72 -4.43
CA THR A 281 11.62 -5.17 -4.35
C THR A 281 12.81 -5.77 -3.61
N PRO A 282 12.70 -7.03 -3.14
CA PRO A 282 13.85 -7.73 -2.56
C PRO A 282 14.99 -7.98 -3.57
N ALA A 283 14.84 -7.57 -4.84
CA ALA A 283 15.88 -7.71 -5.85
C ALA A 283 17.00 -6.68 -5.65
N ILE A 284 18.24 -7.13 -5.82
CA ILE A 284 19.42 -6.27 -5.71
C ILE A 284 19.34 -5.16 -6.76
N GLY A 285 19.59 -3.92 -6.33
CA GLY A 285 19.57 -2.74 -7.20
C GLY A 285 18.20 -2.09 -7.37
N ASP A 286 17.15 -2.63 -6.76
CA ASP A 286 15.80 -2.06 -6.78
C ASP A 286 15.35 -1.58 -5.39
N SER A 287 16.06 -0.57 -4.89
CA SER A 287 15.96 -0.06 -3.52
C SER A 287 15.77 1.45 -3.46
N VAL A 288 14.86 1.89 -2.59
CA VAL A 288 14.70 3.32 -2.25
C VAL A 288 15.80 3.75 -1.29
N ALA A 289 16.23 2.89 -0.37
CA ALA A 289 17.37 3.18 0.50
C ALA A 289 18.65 3.50 -0.30
N GLU A 290 18.96 2.69 -1.32
CA GLU A 290 20.12 2.93 -2.18
C GLU A 290 20.01 4.25 -2.97
N ILE A 291 18.81 4.69 -3.36
CA ILE A 291 18.63 6.02 -3.95
C ILE A 291 19.00 7.12 -2.95
N LEU A 292 18.56 6.98 -1.69
CA LEU A 292 18.85 7.98 -0.65
C LEU A 292 20.35 8.04 -0.33
N GLU A 293 21.03 6.90 -0.36
CA GLU A 293 22.48 6.82 -0.24
C GLU A 293 23.19 7.44 -1.45
N GLU A 294 22.69 7.17 -2.65
CA GLU A 294 23.21 7.74 -3.90
C GLU A 294 23.02 9.27 -4.00
N ILE A 295 22.00 9.83 -3.34
CA ILE A 295 21.85 11.29 -3.17
C ILE A 295 23.02 11.89 -2.36
N GLY A 296 23.71 11.07 -1.55
CA GLY A 296 24.92 11.44 -0.82
C GLY A 296 24.89 11.12 0.68
N LEU A 297 24.01 10.22 1.12
CA LEU A 297 23.99 9.74 2.51
C LEU A 297 24.90 8.51 2.64
N GLU A 298 25.57 8.37 3.79
CA GLU A 298 26.37 7.17 4.07
C GLU A 298 25.49 5.92 4.26
N SER A 299 24.34 6.10 4.93
CA SER A 299 23.33 5.05 5.09
C SER A 299 21.96 5.67 5.32
N VAL A 300 20.90 5.01 4.84
CA VAL A 300 19.53 5.42 5.15
C VAL A 300 19.29 5.40 6.67
N GLY A 301 18.71 6.47 7.20
CA GLY A 301 18.53 6.70 8.63
C GLY A 301 19.48 7.75 9.22
N ALA A 302 20.60 8.03 8.54
CA ALA A 302 21.50 9.12 8.91
C ALA A 302 20.81 10.51 8.95
N PRO A 303 21.38 11.51 9.66
CA PRO A 303 20.93 12.90 9.57
C PRO A 303 20.89 13.37 8.11
N GLY A 304 19.77 13.96 7.69
CA GLY A 304 19.52 14.32 6.29
C GLY A 304 18.60 13.36 5.53
N THR A 305 18.44 12.11 5.97
CA THR A 305 17.56 11.11 5.31
C THR A 305 16.15 11.63 5.03
N THR A 306 15.52 12.27 6.01
CA THR A 306 14.16 12.83 5.84
C THR A 306 14.14 13.94 4.79
N ALA A 307 15.18 14.77 4.70
CA ALA A 307 15.26 15.82 3.69
C ALA A 307 15.49 15.24 2.28
N ALA A 308 16.38 14.24 2.16
CA ALA A 308 16.63 13.52 0.91
C ALA A 308 15.36 12.83 0.40
N LEU A 309 14.61 12.17 1.29
CA LEU A 309 13.34 11.52 0.95
C LEU A 309 12.26 12.52 0.53
N ALA A 310 12.18 13.67 1.22
CA ALA A 310 11.25 14.74 0.85
C ALA A 310 11.55 15.27 -0.56
N LEU A 311 12.84 15.50 -0.86
CA LEU A 311 13.30 15.91 -2.18
C LEU A 311 12.95 14.86 -3.24
N LEU A 312 13.29 13.59 -3.00
CA LEU A 312 12.99 12.50 -3.91
C LEU A 312 11.49 12.43 -4.23
N ASN A 313 10.65 12.43 -3.19
CA ASN A 313 9.20 12.34 -3.35
C ASN A 313 8.62 13.52 -4.14
N ASP A 314 9.07 14.75 -3.86
CA ASP A 314 8.65 15.96 -4.58
C ASP A 314 9.05 15.92 -6.06
N GLN A 315 10.27 15.49 -6.38
CA GLN A 315 10.74 15.42 -7.77
C GLN A 315 10.05 14.29 -8.56
N VAL A 316 9.78 13.15 -7.93
CA VAL A 316 9.00 12.06 -8.54
C VAL A 316 7.58 12.51 -8.88
N LYS A 317 6.91 13.19 -7.94
CA LYS A 317 5.57 13.76 -8.17
C LYS A 317 5.57 14.77 -9.31
N LYS A 318 6.54 15.70 -9.34
CA LYS A 318 6.68 16.69 -10.42
C LYS A 318 6.91 16.03 -11.79
N GLY A 319 7.72 14.98 -11.84
CA GLY A 319 7.99 14.22 -13.07
C GLY A 319 6.74 13.50 -13.58
N GLY A 320 6.03 12.80 -12.70
CA GLY A 320 4.86 12.02 -13.10
C GLY A 320 3.63 12.85 -13.46
N VAL A 321 3.38 13.97 -12.77
CA VAL A 321 2.29 14.91 -13.13
C VAL A 321 2.53 15.54 -14.52
N MET A 322 3.79 15.66 -14.95
CA MET A 322 4.10 16.11 -16.31
C MET A 322 3.78 15.04 -17.37
N ALA A 323 3.78 13.75 -17.00
CA ALA A 323 3.59 12.64 -17.92
C ALA A 323 2.12 12.22 -18.08
N SER A 324 1.32 12.24 -17.01
CA SER A 324 -0.08 11.80 -17.03
C SER A 324 -1.04 12.88 -16.54
N SER A 325 -2.23 12.95 -17.16
CA SER A 325 -3.33 13.83 -16.73
C SER A 325 -4.11 13.26 -15.54
N TYR A 326 -3.98 11.96 -15.27
CA TYR A 326 -4.69 11.25 -14.20
C TYR A 326 -3.67 10.50 -13.34
N VAL A 327 -3.03 11.25 -12.44
CA VAL A 327 -2.15 10.71 -11.41
C VAL A 327 -2.97 10.59 -10.12
N GLY A 328 -2.93 9.43 -9.48
CA GLY A 328 -3.74 9.12 -8.30
C GLY A 328 -3.08 8.08 -7.41
N GLY A 329 -3.88 7.41 -6.56
CA GLY A 329 -3.37 6.46 -5.58
C GLY A 329 -2.45 7.13 -4.54
N LEU A 330 -1.44 6.40 -4.06
CA LEU A 330 -0.52 6.94 -3.05
C LEU A 330 0.55 7.85 -3.68
N SER A 331 1.05 7.52 -4.86
CA SER A 331 2.02 8.27 -5.65
C SER A 331 3.17 8.88 -4.83
N GLY A 332 4.21 8.09 -4.55
CA GLY A 332 5.44 8.59 -3.93
C GLY A 332 6.46 7.51 -3.56
N ALA A 333 7.54 7.88 -2.87
CA ALA A 333 8.52 6.91 -2.42
C ALA A 333 7.98 6.05 -1.26
N PHE A 334 8.11 4.72 -1.40
CA PHE A 334 7.69 3.76 -0.39
C PHE A 334 8.90 3.32 0.43
N ILE A 335 8.68 3.06 1.71
CA ILE A 335 9.74 2.65 2.65
C ILE A 335 9.37 1.35 3.40
N PRO A 336 8.93 0.27 2.70
CA PRO A 336 8.60 -0.99 3.32
C PRO A 336 9.88 -1.67 3.79
N VAL A 337 10.01 -1.91 5.10
CA VAL A 337 11.26 -2.49 5.64
C VAL A 337 11.49 -3.89 5.09
N SER A 338 10.45 -4.73 4.98
CA SER A 338 10.66 -6.12 4.54
C SER A 338 10.92 -6.30 3.04
N GLU A 339 10.60 -5.29 2.22
CA GLU A 339 10.67 -5.39 0.75
C GLU A 339 11.87 -4.65 0.16
N ASP A 340 12.61 -3.88 0.96
CA ASP A 340 13.77 -3.08 0.51
C ASP A 340 15.06 -3.56 1.20
N GLN A 341 15.96 -4.17 0.43
CA GLN A 341 17.22 -4.70 0.96
C GLN A 341 18.06 -3.65 1.69
N GLY A 342 18.15 -2.42 1.15
CA GLY A 342 18.94 -1.37 1.80
C GLY A 342 18.31 -0.88 3.10
N MET A 343 16.98 -0.92 3.22
CA MET A 343 16.30 -0.65 4.49
C MET A 343 16.59 -1.74 5.52
N ILE A 344 16.55 -3.02 5.12
CA ILE A 344 16.90 -4.17 5.98
C ILE A 344 18.33 -4.02 6.51
N ASP A 345 19.27 -3.72 5.62
CA ASP A 345 20.68 -3.57 5.96
C ASP A 345 20.89 -2.41 6.95
N ALA A 346 20.20 -1.28 6.76
CA ALA A 346 20.26 -0.14 7.66
C ALA A 346 19.61 -0.41 9.04
N VAL A 347 18.55 -1.21 9.10
CA VAL A 347 17.98 -1.66 10.38
C VAL A 347 18.96 -2.57 11.11
N ASN A 348 19.58 -3.53 10.41
CA ASN A 348 20.58 -4.44 10.99
C ASN A 348 21.83 -3.69 11.46
N ALA A 349 22.24 -2.65 10.74
CA ALA A 349 23.34 -1.77 11.12
C ALA A 349 22.98 -0.82 12.29
N GLY A 350 21.71 -0.73 12.67
CA GLY A 350 21.21 0.19 13.69
C GLY A 350 21.13 1.65 13.24
N ALA A 351 21.29 1.92 11.94
CA ALA A 351 21.17 3.26 11.37
C ALA A 351 19.70 3.70 11.23
N LEU A 352 18.79 2.74 11.01
CA LEU A 352 17.37 2.99 10.80
C LEU A 352 16.52 2.47 11.99
N THR A 353 15.96 3.38 12.77
CA THR A 353 15.05 3.07 13.89
C THR A 353 13.59 3.27 13.53
N LEU A 354 12.67 2.74 14.35
CA LEU A 354 11.23 2.89 14.15
C LEU A 354 10.81 4.38 14.17
N GLU A 355 11.34 5.16 15.09
CA GLU A 355 11.07 6.61 15.20
C GLU A 355 11.66 7.38 14.02
N LYS A 356 12.77 6.88 13.44
CA LYS A 356 13.31 7.47 12.22
C LYS A 356 12.43 7.18 11.01
N LEU A 357 11.88 5.97 10.91
CA LEU A 357 10.86 5.62 9.92
C LEU A 357 9.63 6.51 10.09
N GLU A 358 9.12 6.68 11.31
CA GLU A 358 8.03 7.61 11.65
C GLU A 358 8.35 9.07 11.22
N ALA A 359 9.58 9.55 11.48
CA ALA A 359 9.98 10.87 11.00
C ALA A 359 10.04 10.95 9.45
N MET A 360 10.42 9.87 8.79
CA MET A 360 10.39 9.76 7.32
C MET A 360 8.95 9.69 6.80
N THR A 361 8.02 9.12 7.57
CA THR A 361 6.62 9.05 7.15
C THR A 361 6.00 10.41 6.97
N CYS A 362 6.50 11.45 7.66
CA CYS A 362 6.03 12.83 7.49
C CYS A 362 6.14 13.33 6.04
N VAL A 363 7.11 12.83 5.28
CA VAL A 363 7.42 13.29 3.91
C VAL A 363 7.27 12.21 2.83
N CYS A 364 7.09 10.93 3.20
CA CYS A 364 6.83 9.82 2.26
C CYS A 364 5.35 9.74 1.82
N SER A 365 4.89 8.69 1.13
CA SER A 365 3.47 8.55 0.76
C SER A 365 2.67 7.46 1.49
N VAL A 366 3.30 6.39 2.00
CA VAL A 366 2.56 5.24 2.56
C VAL A 366 2.43 5.34 4.07
N GLY A 367 3.53 5.51 4.80
CA GLY A 367 3.56 5.42 6.27
C GLY A 367 4.46 4.30 6.75
N LEU A 368 4.15 3.74 7.92
CA LEU A 368 4.88 2.61 8.52
C LEU A 368 4.40 1.30 7.89
N ASP A 369 5.14 0.79 6.90
CA ASP A 369 4.72 -0.38 6.13
C ASP A 369 5.68 -1.56 6.26
N MET A 370 5.10 -2.76 6.35
CA MET A 370 5.83 -4.04 6.44
C MET A 370 6.94 -4.05 7.50
N ILE A 371 6.62 -3.63 8.73
CA ILE A 371 7.58 -3.57 9.84
C ILE A 371 7.34 -4.73 10.82
N ALA A 372 8.35 -5.58 11.01
CA ALA A 372 8.32 -6.62 12.03
C ALA A 372 8.65 -6.05 13.42
N ILE A 373 7.81 -6.36 14.41
CA ILE A 373 7.98 -5.95 15.81
C ILE A 373 7.90 -7.16 16.75
N PRO A 374 8.36 -7.06 18.02
CA PRO A 374 8.41 -8.19 18.93
C PRO A 374 7.03 -8.79 19.16
N GLY A 375 6.96 -10.12 19.16
CA GLY A 375 5.70 -10.86 19.29
C GLY A 375 4.94 -10.61 20.58
N ASP A 376 5.61 -10.14 21.64
CA ASP A 376 5.04 -9.79 22.94
C ASP A 376 4.54 -8.32 23.02
N THR A 377 4.74 -7.51 21.98
CA THR A 377 4.26 -6.12 21.93
C THR A 377 2.76 -6.04 22.22
N SER A 378 2.36 -5.19 23.17
CA SER A 378 0.97 -5.08 23.60
C SER A 378 0.07 -4.46 22.52
N ALA A 379 -1.22 -4.82 22.51
CA ALA A 379 -2.20 -4.19 21.61
C ALA A 379 -2.30 -2.68 21.81
N ALA A 380 -2.11 -2.20 23.05
CA ALA A 380 -2.07 -0.78 23.35
C ALA A 380 -0.86 -0.08 22.72
N THR A 381 0.32 -0.69 22.77
CA THR A 381 1.52 -0.15 22.10
C THR A 381 1.33 -0.09 20.58
N ILE A 382 0.78 -1.14 19.96
CA ILE A 382 0.44 -1.15 18.53
C ILE A 382 -0.55 -0.02 18.20
N SER A 383 -1.56 0.16 19.04
CA SER A 383 -2.55 1.24 18.90
C SER A 383 -1.92 2.63 19.08
N GLY A 384 -0.94 2.76 19.97
CA GLY A 384 -0.18 4.01 20.18
C GLY A 384 0.61 4.39 18.94
N ILE A 385 1.44 3.48 18.42
CA ILE A 385 2.21 3.69 17.18
C ILE A 385 1.25 4.00 16.02
N THR A 386 0.12 3.29 15.96
CA THR A 386 -0.90 3.55 14.95
C THR A 386 -1.44 4.97 15.07
N ALA A 387 -1.80 5.42 16.28
CA ALA A 387 -2.31 6.75 16.54
C ALA A 387 -1.33 7.86 16.15
N ASP A 388 -0.04 7.68 16.43
CA ASP A 388 1.00 8.64 16.08
C ASP A 388 1.11 8.81 14.55
N GLU A 389 1.14 7.70 13.82
CA GLU A 389 1.16 7.72 12.35
C GLU A 389 -0.14 8.29 11.74
N MET A 390 -1.30 8.00 12.35
CA MET A 390 -2.57 8.61 11.93
C MET A 390 -2.58 10.12 12.17
N ALA A 391 -1.90 10.60 13.23
CA ALA A 391 -1.76 12.02 13.55
C ALA A 391 -0.86 12.73 12.53
N ILE A 392 0.26 12.12 12.13
CA ILE A 392 1.11 12.62 11.05
C ILE A 392 0.27 12.79 9.77
N GLY A 393 -0.55 11.79 9.41
CA GLY A 393 -1.43 11.86 8.24
C GLY A 393 -2.49 12.95 8.34
N MET A 394 -3.20 12.97 9.47
CA MET A 394 -4.29 13.90 9.74
C MET A 394 -3.81 15.36 9.70
N ILE A 395 -2.70 15.68 10.38
CA ILE A 395 -2.18 17.05 10.48
C ILE A 395 -1.64 17.52 9.13
N ASN A 396 -0.91 16.66 8.42
CA ASN A 396 -0.21 17.05 7.19
C ASN A 396 -1.05 16.89 5.91
N GLN A 397 -2.36 16.61 6.01
CA GLN A 397 -3.26 16.44 4.86
C GLN A 397 -2.76 15.37 3.87
N LYS A 398 -2.24 14.28 4.42
CA LYS A 398 -1.65 13.20 3.63
C LYS A 398 -2.23 11.86 4.04
N THR A 399 -2.16 10.92 3.12
CA THR A 399 -2.41 9.52 3.43
C THR A 399 -1.26 8.98 4.28
N THR A 400 -1.60 8.27 5.35
CA THR A 400 -0.67 7.46 6.13
C THR A 400 -1.29 6.11 6.44
N ALA A 401 -0.43 5.12 6.57
CA ALA A 401 -0.78 3.71 6.66
C ALA A 401 0.11 3.05 7.70
N VAL A 402 -0.43 2.06 8.40
CA VAL A 402 0.29 1.28 9.39
C VAL A 402 0.07 -0.20 9.12
N ARG A 403 1.18 -0.89 8.90
CA ARG A 403 1.27 -2.35 8.76
C ARG A 403 2.41 -2.87 9.62
N LEU A 404 2.07 -3.11 10.89
CA LEU A 404 2.95 -3.70 11.88
C LEU A 404 2.71 -5.20 11.95
N ILE A 405 3.77 -5.97 12.09
CA ILE A 405 3.73 -7.43 12.13
C ILE A 405 4.35 -7.87 13.47
N PRO A 406 3.55 -8.07 14.53
CA PRO A 406 4.03 -8.69 15.76
C PRO A 406 4.36 -10.16 15.47
N VAL A 407 5.64 -10.51 15.49
CA VAL A 407 6.06 -11.87 15.13
C VAL A 407 6.07 -12.74 16.38
N ILE A 408 5.04 -13.57 16.54
CA ILE A 408 4.88 -14.42 17.73
C ILE A 408 6.08 -15.36 17.85
N GLY A 409 6.62 -15.46 19.06
CA GLY A 409 7.79 -16.29 19.35
C GLY A 409 9.15 -15.69 18.96
N LYS A 410 9.18 -14.52 18.32
CA LYS A 410 10.43 -13.81 17.95
C LYS A 410 10.58 -12.48 18.69
N GLY A 411 11.81 -12.19 19.10
CA GLY A 411 12.25 -10.96 19.75
C GLY A 411 13.16 -10.11 18.85
N VAL A 412 13.66 -9.01 19.41
CA VAL A 412 14.47 -8.01 18.69
C VAL A 412 15.73 -8.64 18.08
N GLY A 413 15.99 -8.34 16.81
CA GLY A 413 17.15 -8.82 16.05
C GLY A 413 16.95 -10.19 15.39
N GLU A 414 15.89 -10.93 15.72
CA GLU A 414 15.50 -12.12 14.96
C GLU A 414 14.87 -11.73 13.62
N THR A 415 14.75 -12.67 12.68
CA THR A 415 14.25 -12.41 11.32
C THR A 415 12.99 -13.21 11.02
N VAL A 416 12.08 -12.62 10.27
CA VAL A 416 10.89 -13.26 9.71
C VAL A 416 10.94 -13.24 8.19
N GLU A 417 10.54 -14.34 7.56
CA GLU A 417 10.54 -14.51 6.11
C GLU A 417 9.11 -14.70 5.62
N PHE A 418 8.65 -13.79 4.74
CA PHE A 418 7.31 -13.84 4.16
C PHE A 418 7.34 -14.41 2.73
N GLY A 419 8.49 -14.31 2.07
CA GLY A 419 8.73 -14.82 0.72
C GLY A 419 8.13 -13.94 -0.39
N GLY A 420 8.53 -14.25 -1.63
CA GLY A 420 8.08 -13.52 -2.82
C GLY A 420 8.40 -12.03 -2.72
N LEU A 421 7.41 -11.18 -3.02
CA LEU A 421 7.57 -9.73 -2.96
C LEU A 421 7.50 -9.15 -1.55
N LEU A 422 6.94 -9.89 -0.58
CA LEU A 422 6.86 -9.44 0.81
C LEU A 422 8.22 -9.57 1.52
N GLY A 423 9.17 -10.27 0.91
CA GLY A 423 10.57 -10.34 1.35
C GLY A 423 10.72 -10.91 2.76
N TYR A 424 11.61 -10.30 3.55
CA TYR A 424 11.93 -10.70 4.92
C TYR A 424 12.26 -9.47 5.75
N ALA A 425 12.04 -9.51 7.06
CA ALA A 425 12.31 -8.36 7.94
C ALA A 425 13.00 -8.76 9.24
N PRO A 426 14.00 -7.98 9.70
CA PRO A 426 14.47 -8.06 11.07
C PRO A 426 13.42 -7.47 12.03
N VAL A 427 13.27 -8.10 13.19
CA VAL A 427 12.37 -7.64 14.26
C VAL A 427 12.97 -6.40 14.92
N MET A 428 12.31 -5.26 14.76
CA MET A 428 12.77 -3.96 15.23
C MET A 428 12.42 -3.75 16.71
N PRO A 429 13.25 -3.02 17.48
CA PRO A 429 12.90 -2.63 18.84
C PRO A 429 11.70 -1.68 18.86
N VAL A 430 10.86 -1.82 19.89
CA VAL A 430 9.74 -0.92 20.19
C VAL A 430 9.96 -0.31 21.57
N ASN A 431 9.55 0.95 21.75
CA ASN A 431 9.65 1.63 23.03
C ASN A 431 8.77 0.95 24.11
N ASN A 432 9.36 0.66 25.27
CA ASN A 432 8.73 -0.09 26.37
C ASN A 432 7.88 0.77 27.31
N TYR A 433 7.90 2.11 27.18
CA TYR A 433 7.05 2.97 27.99
C TYR A 433 5.58 2.82 27.60
N SER A 434 4.71 2.60 28.58
CA SER A 434 3.29 2.30 28.32
C SER A 434 2.48 3.53 27.88
N CYS A 435 1.70 3.36 26.82
CA CYS A 435 0.70 4.32 26.34
C CYS A 435 -0.76 3.87 26.64
N GLU A 436 -0.96 2.86 27.50
CA GLU A 436 -2.27 2.27 27.83
C GLU A 436 -3.31 3.33 28.24
N LYS A 437 -2.91 4.25 29.12
CA LYS A 437 -3.78 5.34 29.61
C LYS A 437 -4.16 6.35 28.52
N PHE A 438 -3.38 6.45 27.45
CA PHE A 438 -3.67 7.35 26.33
C PHE A 438 -4.69 6.70 25.39
N VAL A 439 -4.42 5.46 24.96
CA VAL A 439 -5.28 4.71 24.03
C VAL A 439 -6.65 4.41 24.65
N SER A 440 -6.71 4.16 25.97
CA SER A 440 -7.97 3.87 26.68
C SER A 440 -8.90 5.07 26.90
N ARG A 441 -8.54 6.29 26.48
CA ARG A 441 -9.38 7.49 26.65
C ARG A 441 -10.69 7.45 25.88
N LYS A 442 -10.79 6.60 24.86
CA LYS A 442 -11.96 6.44 23.96
C LYS A 442 -12.31 7.71 23.17
N GLY A 443 -13.20 7.57 22.20
CA GLY A 443 -13.77 8.66 21.43
C GLY A 443 -12.90 9.11 20.26
N ARG A 444 -12.95 10.42 19.95
CA ARG A 444 -12.36 10.99 18.73
C ARG A 444 -11.41 12.13 19.06
N ILE A 445 -10.19 12.09 18.52
CA ILE A 445 -9.35 13.28 18.42
C ILE A 445 -9.98 14.19 17.37
N PRO A 446 -10.33 15.44 17.67
CA PRO A 446 -11.01 16.32 16.72
C PRO A 446 -10.10 16.72 15.56
N ALA A 447 -10.71 17.16 14.45
CA ALA A 447 -9.98 17.71 13.32
C ALA A 447 -9.14 18.94 13.73
N PRO A 448 -7.94 19.11 13.17
CA PRO A 448 -7.08 20.25 13.48
C PRO A 448 -7.66 21.58 12.96
N ILE A 449 -7.30 22.68 13.63
CA ILE A 449 -7.66 24.03 13.18
C ILE A 449 -6.78 24.41 11.99
N HIS A 450 -7.39 24.68 10.84
CA HIS A 450 -6.65 25.03 9.62
C HIS A 450 -6.25 26.51 9.52
N SER A 451 -6.81 27.39 10.35
CA SER A 451 -6.61 28.85 10.27
C SER A 451 -5.36 29.36 10.98
N PHE A 452 -4.78 28.61 11.92
CA PHE A 452 -3.57 29.00 12.66
C PHE A 452 -2.34 28.26 12.11
N LYS A 453 -1.96 28.55 10.86
CA LYS A 453 -0.67 28.12 10.31
C LYS A 453 0.30 29.31 10.39
N ASN A 454 1.37 29.17 11.19
CA ASN A 454 2.44 30.17 11.31
C ASN A 454 3.50 29.98 10.23
#